data_AF-A0A1S8ZML7-F1
#
_entry.id   AF-A0A1S8ZML7-F1
#
_cell.length_a   1.000
_cell.length_b   1.000
_cell.length_c   1.000
_cell.angle_alpha   90.00
_cell.angle_beta   90.00
_cell.angle_gamma   90.00
#
_symmetry.space_group_name_H-M   'P 1'
#
loop_
_entity.id
_entity.type
_entity.pdbx_description
1 polymer ?
#
loop_
_entity_poly.entity_id
_entity_poly.type
_entity_poly.pdbx_seq_one_letter_code
_entity_poly.pdbx_strand_id
1 'polypeptide(L)'
;MKVITVINDIHDINFNLLKLSCFVNGLKLITLVANNDFSTRRIKDYLLLDYLSDKNTDLNEIIFFTDGTDAVFSASEDEILSKYYSFNKKIVFSAELGCWPDANMASEYPQTDSKTPYKYLNSGGFVGIAKDIKELLEDNDFDLEKFPRSNQYLWAKRYFKNTDKIALDLNCEIFCVFFTEVAEEYFPGLQNNGNDIDYSLYYDHKKEWFNANFTISGTRLKNNLTKTFPCHLHFNGFAKFLIDNDIHEMVYGNIEKYKPVDYYTED
;
A
#
# COMPACT_ATOMS: atom_id res chain seq x y z
N MET A 1 5.10 16.02 4.60
CA MET A 1 5.08 14.54 4.71
C MET A 1 6.20 14.00 3.84
N LYS A 2 6.79 12.85 4.19
CA LYS A 2 7.68 12.11 3.29
C LYS A 2 7.06 10.79 2.89
N VAL A 3 7.08 10.49 1.59
CA VAL A 3 6.79 9.16 1.08
C VAL A 3 8.09 8.37 1.08
N ILE A 4 8.12 7.22 1.75
CA ILE A 4 9.28 6.32 1.79
C ILE A 4 8.90 5.02 1.08
N THR A 5 9.78 4.57 0.19
CA THR A 5 9.66 3.27 -0.45
C THR A 5 10.98 2.51 -0.41
N VAL A 6 10.89 1.20 -0.62
CA VAL A 6 12.04 0.30 -0.67
C VAL A 6 11.99 -0.48 -1.98
N ILE A 7 13.10 -0.43 -2.72
CA ILE A 7 13.25 -1.10 -4.01
C ILE A 7 14.57 -1.85 -4.07
N ASN A 8 14.64 -2.85 -4.96
CA ASN A 8 15.90 -3.56 -5.20
C ASN A 8 16.79 -2.82 -6.20
N ASP A 9 16.19 -2.26 -7.25
CA ASP A 9 16.88 -1.60 -8.36
C ASP A 9 16.18 -0.29 -8.72
N ILE A 10 16.93 0.82 -8.72
CA ILE A 10 16.44 2.16 -9.10
C ILE A 10 16.01 2.25 -10.57
N HIS A 11 16.46 1.30 -11.40
CA HIS A 11 16.15 1.19 -12.81
C HIS A 11 14.97 0.26 -13.12
N ASP A 12 14.33 -0.33 -12.10
CA ASP A 12 13.10 -1.12 -12.31
C ASP A 12 12.03 -0.25 -13.00
N ILE A 13 11.59 -0.69 -14.18
CA ILE A 13 10.59 0.02 -14.98
C ILE A 13 9.29 0.22 -14.20
N ASN A 14 8.91 -0.73 -13.33
CA ASN A 14 7.66 -0.67 -12.57
C ASN A 14 7.72 0.40 -11.47
N PHE A 15 8.92 0.80 -11.03
CA PHE A 15 9.10 1.91 -10.09
C PHE A 15 8.84 3.29 -10.72
N ASN A 16 8.90 3.39 -12.06
CA ASN A 16 8.69 4.67 -12.73
C ASN A 16 7.28 5.24 -12.49
N LEU A 17 6.27 4.39 -12.41
CA LEU A 17 4.90 4.84 -12.18
C LEU A 17 4.74 5.46 -10.78
N LEU A 18 5.34 4.85 -9.75
CA LEU A 18 5.36 5.42 -8.41
C LEU A 18 6.09 6.77 -8.40
N LYS A 19 7.30 6.86 -8.97
CA LYS A 19 8.08 8.11 -9.07
C LYS A 19 7.26 9.22 -9.72
N LEU A 20 6.66 8.94 -10.88
CA LEU A 20 5.87 9.91 -11.62
C LEU A 20 4.63 10.34 -10.83
N SER A 21 3.89 9.38 -10.26
CA SER A 21 2.69 9.69 -9.50
C SER A 21 2.98 10.51 -8.25
N CYS A 22 4.11 10.27 -7.55
CA CYS A 22 4.57 11.15 -6.48
C CYS A 22 4.85 12.55 -7.00
N PHE A 23 5.61 12.68 -8.09
CA PHE A 23 5.98 13.97 -8.67
C PHE A 23 4.76 14.82 -9.06
N VAL A 24 3.81 14.27 -9.83
CA VAL A 24 2.63 15.01 -10.30
C VAL A 24 1.65 15.38 -9.18
N ASN A 25 1.70 14.67 -8.04
CA ASN A 25 0.90 14.98 -6.85
C ASN A 25 1.65 15.82 -5.81
N GLY A 26 2.87 16.29 -6.11
CA GLY A 26 3.67 17.12 -5.21
C GLY A 26 4.19 16.37 -3.97
N LEU A 27 4.35 15.05 -4.05
CA LEU A 27 4.78 14.21 -2.93
C LEU A 27 6.31 14.04 -2.93
N LYS A 28 6.93 14.30 -1.77
CA LYS A 28 8.37 14.10 -1.57
C LYS A 28 8.69 12.61 -1.37
N LEU A 29 9.17 11.96 -2.45
CA LEU A 29 9.60 10.57 -2.43
C LEU A 29 11.05 10.40 -1.95
N ILE A 30 11.25 9.48 -1.03
CA ILE A 30 12.55 8.98 -0.56
C ILE A 30 12.62 7.50 -0.89
N THR A 31 13.72 7.12 -1.54
CA THR A 31 13.93 5.76 -2.05
C THR A 31 15.06 5.11 -1.28
N LEU A 32 14.76 4.02 -0.56
CA LEU A 32 15.75 3.19 0.09
C LEU A 32 16.05 1.99 -0.81
N VAL A 33 17.34 1.68 -1.01
CA VAL A 33 17.77 0.65 -1.96
C VAL A 33 18.39 -0.52 -1.22
N ALA A 34 17.85 -1.72 -1.44
CA ALA A 34 18.30 -2.94 -0.77
C ALA A 34 19.58 -3.56 -1.36
N ASN A 35 20.09 -3.04 -2.48
CA ASN A 35 21.36 -3.43 -3.10
C ASN A 35 21.54 -4.96 -3.25
N ASN A 36 20.53 -5.65 -3.77
CA ASN A 36 20.50 -7.11 -3.98
C ASN A 36 20.40 -7.99 -2.72
N ASP A 37 20.08 -7.44 -1.54
CA ASP A 37 19.77 -8.21 -0.32
C ASP A 37 18.25 -8.35 -0.06
N PHE A 38 17.46 -8.50 -1.12
CA PHE A 38 16.04 -8.87 -0.99
C PHE A 38 15.84 -10.37 -0.67
N SER A 39 16.74 -10.95 0.14
CA SER A 39 16.64 -12.33 0.64
C SER A 39 15.37 -12.57 1.49
N THR A 40 14.77 -11.48 1.99
CA THR A 40 13.50 -11.47 2.71
C THR A 40 12.73 -10.17 2.46
N ARG A 41 11.39 -10.24 2.46
CA ARG A 41 10.52 -9.04 2.44
C ARG A 41 10.70 -8.16 3.69
N ARG A 42 11.30 -8.69 4.76
CA ARG A 42 11.64 -7.93 5.99
C ARG A 42 12.76 -6.91 5.78
N ILE A 43 13.52 -6.96 4.68
CA ILE A 43 14.54 -5.93 4.39
C ILE A 43 13.93 -4.52 4.39
N LYS A 44 12.65 -4.41 4.01
CA LYS A 44 11.89 -3.17 4.04
C LYS A 44 11.83 -2.56 5.44
N ASP A 45 11.56 -3.41 6.45
CA ASP A 45 11.46 -2.99 7.85
C ASP A 45 12.82 -2.53 8.38
N TYR A 46 13.91 -3.25 8.04
CA TYR A 46 15.26 -2.89 8.47
C TYR A 46 15.73 -1.57 7.85
N LEU A 47 15.52 -1.37 6.55
CA LEU A 47 15.91 -0.13 5.88
C LEU A 47 15.08 1.06 6.37
N LEU A 48 13.78 0.86 6.62
CA LEU A 48 12.95 1.90 7.22
C LEU A 48 13.41 2.23 8.64
N LEU A 49 13.76 1.23 9.45
CA LEU A 49 14.28 1.45 10.80
C LEU A 49 15.63 2.18 10.77
N ASP A 50 16.52 1.83 9.85
CA ASP A 50 17.80 2.52 9.65
C ASP A 50 17.59 4.00 9.30
N TYR A 51 16.69 4.29 8.34
CA TYR A 51 16.29 5.65 7.99
C TYR A 51 15.75 6.44 9.21
N LEU A 52 14.87 5.81 10.01
CA LEU A 52 14.29 6.44 11.20
C LEU A 52 15.28 6.53 12.38
N SER A 53 16.42 5.83 12.30
CA SER A 53 17.47 5.86 13.30
C SER A 53 18.55 6.89 13.01
N ASP A 54 18.59 7.44 11.79
CA ASP A 54 19.48 8.55 11.45
C ASP A 54 19.16 9.80 12.29
N LYS A 55 20.20 10.41 12.84
CA LYS A 55 20.09 11.60 13.72
C LYS A 55 19.47 12.83 13.05
N ASN A 56 19.45 12.87 11.72
CA ASN A 56 18.88 13.98 10.94
C ASN A 56 17.40 13.73 10.58
N THR A 57 16.85 12.57 10.92
CA THR A 57 15.43 12.28 10.69
C THR A 57 14.59 12.95 11.77
N ASP A 58 13.67 13.83 11.34
CA ASP A 58 12.68 14.45 12.24
C ASP A 58 11.62 13.41 12.63
N LEU A 59 11.65 13.00 13.90
CA LEU A 59 10.73 12.01 14.44
C LEU A 59 9.29 12.53 14.67
N ASN A 60 9.03 13.82 14.46
CA ASN A 60 7.68 14.39 14.45
C ASN A 60 7.06 14.44 13.06
N GLU A 61 7.82 14.13 12.02
CA GLU A 61 7.33 14.16 10.65
C GLU A 61 6.36 13.00 10.37
N ILE A 62 5.38 13.24 9.49
CA ILE A 62 4.51 12.18 8.97
C ILE A 62 5.23 11.44 7.84
N ILE A 63 5.31 10.13 7.99
CA ILE A 63 5.86 9.20 7.02
C ILE A 63 4.72 8.42 6.38
N PHE A 64 4.71 8.38 5.06
CA PHE A 64 3.89 7.47 4.27
C PHE A 64 4.80 6.39 3.70
N PHE A 65 4.69 5.16 4.18
CA PHE A 65 5.43 4.04 3.62
C PHE A 65 4.62 3.37 2.52
N THR A 66 5.28 2.97 1.42
CA THR A 66 4.65 2.19 0.35
C THR A 66 5.61 1.26 -0.40
N ASP A 67 5.07 0.18 -0.95
CA ASP A 67 5.76 -0.69 -1.91
C ASP A 67 6.14 0.05 -3.20
N GLY A 68 7.28 -0.32 -3.78
CA GLY A 68 7.92 0.49 -4.83
C GLY A 68 7.51 0.16 -6.27
N THR A 69 7.02 -1.05 -6.53
CA THR A 69 6.94 -1.60 -7.91
C THR A 69 5.53 -1.87 -8.41
N ASP A 70 4.54 -1.54 -7.60
CA ASP A 70 3.14 -1.96 -7.78
C ASP A 70 2.20 -1.01 -7.04
N ALA A 71 2.66 0.23 -6.83
CA ALA A 71 1.91 1.25 -6.13
C ALA A 71 1.89 2.57 -6.91
N VAL A 72 0.82 3.34 -6.72
CA VAL A 72 0.60 4.61 -7.43
C VAL A 72 -0.20 5.57 -6.57
N PHE A 73 0.13 6.86 -6.64
CA PHE A 73 -0.65 7.93 -6.02
C PHE A 73 -1.61 8.61 -7.01
N SER A 74 -2.78 9.01 -6.51
CA SER A 74 -3.78 9.77 -7.27
C SER A 74 -4.27 11.02 -6.53
N ALA A 75 -3.68 11.37 -5.39
CA ALA A 75 -4.07 12.53 -4.59
C ALA A 75 -2.85 13.29 -4.06
N SER A 76 -3.06 14.57 -3.74
CA SER A 76 -2.06 15.47 -3.17
C SER A 76 -1.74 15.17 -1.70
N GLU A 77 -0.64 15.74 -1.21
CA GLU A 77 -0.26 15.66 0.21
C GLU A 77 -1.38 16.14 1.14
N ASP A 78 -2.03 17.27 0.83
CA ASP A 78 -3.09 17.85 1.66
C ASP A 78 -4.29 16.90 1.83
N GLU A 79 -4.71 16.20 0.77
CA GLU A 79 -5.81 15.25 0.84
C GLU A 79 -5.42 14.02 1.69
N ILE A 80 -4.21 13.50 1.49
CA ILE A 80 -3.68 12.38 2.25
C ILE A 80 -3.63 12.72 3.75
N LEU A 81 -3.09 13.90 4.09
CA LEU A 81 -2.99 14.35 5.47
C LEU A 81 -4.36 14.59 6.09
N SER A 82 -5.28 15.24 5.37
CA SER A 82 -6.65 15.46 5.83
C SER A 82 -7.35 14.14 6.19
N LYS A 83 -7.26 13.13 5.32
CA LYS A 83 -7.80 11.80 5.58
C LYS A 83 -7.06 11.08 6.70
N TYR A 84 -5.74 11.14 6.75
CA TYR A 84 -4.97 10.54 7.85
C TYR A 84 -5.39 11.09 9.21
N TYR A 85 -5.54 12.41 9.34
CA TYR A 85 -5.97 13.03 10.60
C TYR A 85 -7.41 12.65 10.98
N SER A 86 -8.29 12.33 10.03
CA SER A 86 -9.67 11.92 10.33
C SER A 86 -9.75 10.55 11.02
N PHE A 87 -8.75 9.67 10.85
CA PHE A 87 -8.68 8.40 11.58
C PHE A 87 -8.41 8.58 13.07
N ASN A 88 -7.87 9.72 13.50
CA ASN A 88 -7.51 10.00 14.90
C ASN A 88 -6.66 8.88 15.54
N LYS A 89 -5.68 8.38 14.78
CA LYS A 89 -4.79 7.26 15.16
C LYS A 89 -3.34 7.62 14.86
N LYS A 90 -2.41 6.96 15.56
CA LYS A 90 -0.97 7.22 15.38
C LYS A 90 -0.49 6.75 14.01
N ILE A 91 -0.98 5.59 13.59
CA ILE A 91 -0.63 4.97 12.32
C ILE A 91 -1.90 4.39 11.69
N VAL A 92 -2.04 4.55 10.39
CA VAL A 92 -3.12 3.98 9.59
C VAL A 92 -2.49 3.06 8.54
N PHE A 93 -2.83 1.77 8.60
CA PHE A 93 -2.42 0.78 7.62
C PHE A 93 -3.48 0.62 6.54
N SER A 94 -3.03 0.28 5.34
CA SER A 94 -3.90 -0.22 4.29
C SER A 94 -4.58 -1.53 4.74
N ALA A 95 -5.79 -1.76 4.22
CA ALA A 95 -6.52 -3.00 4.46
C ALA A 95 -6.70 -3.78 3.15
N GLU A 96 -6.77 -5.11 3.23
CA GLU A 96 -7.02 -6.01 2.11
C GLU A 96 -8.19 -6.97 2.39
N LEU A 97 -8.60 -7.66 1.33
CA LEU A 97 -9.73 -8.59 1.32
C LEU A 97 -9.40 -9.95 1.95
N GLY A 98 -8.15 -10.42 1.80
CA GLY A 98 -7.72 -11.76 2.22
C GLY A 98 -6.82 -11.73 3.46
N CYS A 99 -6.99 -12.68 4.38
CA CYS A 99 -6.10 -12.81 5.53
C CYS A 99 -4.83 -13.58 5.13
N TRP A 100 -3.75 -12.85 4.80
CA TRP A 100 -2.46 -13.42 4.39
C TRP A 100 -1.34 -13.01 5.37
N PRO A 101 -0.34 -13.89 5.63
CA PRO A 101 -0.15 -15.23 5.10
C PRO A 101 -0.86 -16.34 5.90
N ASP A 102 -1.41 -16.03 7.07
CA ASP A 102 -2.02 -17.00 7.96
C ASP A 102 -3.53 -16.78 8.07
N ALA A 103 -4.32 -17.62 7.41
CA ALA A 103 -5.78 -17.53 7.45
C ALA A 103 -6.35 -17.65 8.89
N ASN A 104 -5.63 -18.31 9.80
CA ASN A 104 -6.07 -18.47 11.19
C ASN A 104 -6.10 -17.13 11.95
N MET A 105 -5.28 -16.15 11.55
CA MET A 105 -5.26 -14.82 12.16
C MET A 105 -6.55 -14.05 11.90
N ALA A 106 -7.40 -14.47 10.94
CA ALA A 106 -8.66 -13.81 10.65
C ALA A 106 -9.57 -13.70 11.89
N SER A 107 -9.50 -14.70 12.77
CA SER A 107 -10.26 -14.73 14.05
C SER A 107 -9.72 -13.76 15.12
N GLU A 108 -8.48 -13.27 14.97
CA GLU A 108 -7.84 -12.34 15.90
C GLU A 108 -8.12 -10.87 15.54
N TYR A 109 -8.56 -10.60 14.30
CA TYR A 109 -8.94 -9.23 13.91
C TYR A 109 -10.19 -8.77 14.66
N PRO A 110 -10.23 -7.51 15.14
CA PRO A 110 -11.40 -6.97 15.82
C PRO A 110 -12.65 -7.08 14.96
N GLN A 111 -13.76 -7.46 15.59
CA GLN A 111 -15.06 -7.37 14.94
C GLN A 111 -15.38 -5.90 14.65
N THR A 112 -15.85 -5.63 13.43
CA THR A 112 -16.12 -4.28 12.94
C THR A 112 -17.54 -4.21 12.39
N ASP A 113 -18.23 -3.10 12.67
CA ASP A 113 -19.53 -2.79 12.06
C ASP A 113 -19.39 -2.33 10.60
N SER A 114 -18.15 -2.22 10.10
CA SER A 114 -17.88 -1.90 8.70
C SER A 114 -18.54 -2.93 7.79
N LYS A 115 -19.29 -2.44 6.80
CA LYS A 115 -19.91 -3.28 5.76
C LYS A 115 -18.97 -3.52 4.58
N THR A 116 -17.73 -3.06 4.66
CA THR A 116 -16.76 -3.23 3.59
C THR A 116 -16.16 -4.63 3.60
N PRO A 117 -15.69 -5.12 2.44
CA PRO A 117 -15.03 -6.42 2.38
C PRO A 117 -13.57 -6.37 2.85
N TYR A 118 -13.00 -5.18 3.02
CA TYR A 118 -11.65 -4.95 3.54
C TYR A 118 -11.63 -5.13 5.05
N LYS A 119 -10.79 -6.06 5.54
CA LYS A 119 -10.81 -6.47 6.95
C LYS A 119 -9.42 -6.72 7.54
N TYR A 120 -8.47 -7.09 6.70
CA TYR A 120 -7.17 -7.55 7.14
C TYR A 120 -6.10 -6.52 6.84
N LEU A 121 -5.08 -6.41 7.67
CA LEU A 121 -3.96 -5.49 7.44
C LEU A 121 -3.29 -5.83 6.09
N ASN A 122 -2.78 -4.83 5.38
CA ASN A 122 -1.80 -5.00 4.32
C ASN A 122 -0.59 -4.10 4.60
N SER A 123 0.60 -4.70 4.60
CA SER A 123 1.86 -4.05 5.00
C SER A 123 2.54 -3.27 3.87
N GLY A 124 2.00 -3.31 2.65
CA GLY A 124 2.56 -2.58 1.51
C GLY A 124 2.16 -1.10 1.46
N GLY A 125 1.37 -0.63 2.43
CA GLY A 125 1.04 0.80 2.56
C GLY A 125 0.62 1.15 3.98
N PHE A 126 1.24 2.19 4.57
CA PHE A 126 0.78 2.78 5.82
C PHE A 126 1.25 4.23 5.96
N VAL A 127 0.58 5.02 6.80
CA VAL A 127 0.94 6.40 7.11
C VAL A 127 0.90 6.65 8.62
N GLY A 128 1.88 7.36 9.15
CA GLY A 128 1.95 7.64 10.58
C GLY A 128 3.08 8.56 10.98
N ILE A 129 3.15 8.89 12.28
CA ILE A 129 4.23 9.70 12.84
C ILE A 129 5.51 8.87 12.91
N ALA A 130 6.64 9.43 12.46
CA ALA A 130 7.94 8.77 12.42
C ALA A 130 8.35 8.09 13.74
N LYS A 131 8.17 8.77 14.89
CA LYS A 131 8.47 8.18 16.21
C LYS A 131 7.65 6.94 16.54
N ASP A 132 6.36 6.96 16.22
CA ASP A 132 5.44 5.86 16.54
C ASP A 132 5.73 4.66 15.62
N ILE A 133 6.09 4.90 14.35
CA ILE A 133 6.54 3.85 13.43
C ILE A 133 7.85 3.22 13.92
N LYS A 134 8.81 4.06 14.34
CA LYS A 134 10.10 3.61 14.86
C LYS A 134 9.95 2.73 16.11
N GLU A 135 9.15 3.18 17.08
CA GLU A 135 8.87 2.41 18.31
C GLU A 135 8.34 1.01 17.99
N LEU A 136 7.42 0.89 17.03
CA LEU A 136 6.89 -0.41 16.61
C LEU A 136 7.91 -1.27 15.86
N LEU A 137 8.79 -0.67 15.06
CA LEU A 137 9.87 -1.38 14.37
C LEU A 137 10.94 -1.91 15.33
N GLU A 138 11.21 -1.19 16.42
CA GLU A 138 12.14 -1.59 17.48
C GLU A 138 11.58 -2.71 18.36
N ASP A 139 10.25 -2.85 18.44
CA ASP A 139 9.60 -4.00 19.07
C ASP A 139 9.84 -5.27 18.23
N ASN A 140 10.61 -6.18 18.82
CA ASN A 140 11.02 -7.46 18.24
C ASN A 140 10.51 -8.66 19.05
N ASP A 141 9.64 -8.44 20.04
CA ASP A 141 9.07 -9.51 20.87
C ASP A 141 7.92 -10.23 20.14
N PHE A 142 8.25 -10.99 19.10
CA PHE A 142 7.27 -11.75 18.32
C PHE A 142 7.79 -13.13 17.95
N ASP A 143 6.96 -14.14 18.17
CA ASP A 143 7.18 -15.46 17.57
C ASP A 143 6.98 -15.35 16.05
N LEU A 144 8.01 -15.64 15.26
CA LEU A 144 7.96 -15.60 13.80
C LEU A 144 8.29 -16.96 13.18
N GLU A 145 8.29 -18.05 13.95
CA GLU A 145 8.71 -19.39 13.49
C GLU A 145 7.90 -19.84 12.26
N LYS A 146 6.59 -19.55 12.24
CA LYS A 146 5.70 -19.93 11.14
C LYS A 146 5.98 -19.16 9.84
N PHE A 147 6.33 -17.87 9.95
CA PHE A 147 6.56 -16.99 8.78
C PHE A 147 7.77 -16.06 8.98
N PRO A 148 9.00 -16.60 9.07
CA PRO A 148 10.18 -15.86 9.52
C PRO A 148 10.69 -14.83 8.51
N ARG A 149 10.12 -14.79 7.30
CA ARG A 149 10.52 -13.85 6.24
C ARG A 149 9.40 -12.89 5.82
N SER A 150 8.23 -12.95 6.48
CA SER A 150 7.06 -12.16 6.12
C SER A 150 6.98 -10.88 6.95
N ASN A 151 7.19 -9.72 6.33
CA ASN A 151 6.93 -8.43 6.97
C ASN A 151 5.42 -8.26 7.24
N GLN A 152 4.56 -8.75 6.35
CA GLN A 152 3.10 -8.79 6.55
C GLN A 152 2.71 -9.47 7.86
N TYR A 153 3.24 -10.67 8.12
CA TYR A 153 2.92 -11.43 9.33
C TYR A 153 3.36 -10.68 10.58
N LEU A 154 4.56 -10.10 10.55
CA LEU A 154 5.10 -9.31 11.64
C LEU A 154 4.26 -8.05 11.91
N TRP A 155 3.88 -7.31 10.86
CA TRP A 155 3.02 -6.12 11.01
C TRP A 155 1.62 -6.47 11.49
N ALA A 156 1.03 -7.59 11.06
CA ALA A 156 -0.24 -8.06 11.60
C ALA A 156 -0.13 -8.39 13.10
N LYS A 157 0.95 -9.03 13.56
CA LYS A 157 1.21 -9.25 14.99
C LYS A 157 1.40 -7.95 15.77
N ARG A 158 2.12 -6.99 15.22
CA ARG A 158 2.27 -5.64 15.80
C ARG A 158 0.92 -4.94 15.93
N TYR A 159 0.06 -5.06 14.92
CA TYR A 159 -1.30 -4.55 14.96
C TYR A 159 -2.11 -5.15 16.10
N PHE A 160 -2.09 -6.46 16.29
CA PHE A 160 -2.83 -7.11 17.39
C PHE A 160 -2.38 -6.64 18.77
N LYS A 161 -1.07 -6.39 18.97
CA LYS A 161 -0.55 -5.81 20.22
C LYS A 161 -0.86 -4.31 20.40
N ASN A 162 -1.22 -3.58 19.34
CA ASN A 162 -1.27 -2.10 19.33
C ASN A 162 -2.55 -1.55 18.65
N THR A 163 -3.71 -2.20 18.84
CA THR A 163 -5.00 -1.77 18.25
C THR A 163 -5.47 -0.40 18.76
N ASP A 164 -4.93 0.07 19.89
CA ASP A 164 -5.13 1.41 20.43
C ASP A 164 -4.38 2.47 19.60
N LYS A 165 -3.18 2.17 19.10
CA LYS A 165 -2.34 3.08 18.30
C LYS A 165 -2.63 3.01 16.79
N ILE A 166 -2.93 1.81 16.28
CA ILE A 166 -3.03 1.52 14.85
C ILE A 166 -4.49 1.41 14.40
N ALA A 167 -4.83 2.06 13.28
CA ALA A 167 -6.06 1.81 12.53
C ALA A 167 -5.79 1.05 11.23
N LEU A 168 -6.83 0.38 10.73
CA LEU A 168 -6.89 -0.14 9.37
C LEU A 168 -7.85 0.73 8.56
N ASP A 169 -7.45 1.10 7.35
CA ASP A 169 -8.29 1.83 6.41
C ASP A 169 -9.31 0.90 5.71
N LEU A 170 -10.33 0.50 6.47
CA LEU A 170 -11.34 -0.45 6.00
C LEU A 170 -12.24 0.11 4.88
N ASN A 171 -12.32 1.44 4.74
CA ASN A 171 -13.18 2.11 3.75
C ASN A 171 -12.41 2.53 2.49
N CYS A 172 -11.11 2.24 2.41
CA CYS A 172 -10.24 2.70 1.34
C CYS A 172 -10.30 4.23 1.15
N GLU A 173 -10.25 4.99 2.24
CA GLU A 173 -10.18 6.44 2.19
C GLU A 173 -8.82 6.91 1.63
N ILE A 174 -7.74 6.32 2.14
CA ILE A 174 -6.36 6.61 1.76
C ILE A 174 -5.85 5.52 0.85
N PHE A 175 -6.01 4.24 1.22
CA PHE A 175 -5.40 3.10 0.55
C PHE A 175 -6.44 2.21 -0.11
N CYS A 176 -6.24 1.87 -1.38
CA CYS A 176 -6.99 0.80 -2.04
C CYS A 176 -6.04 -0.32 -2.45
N VAL A 177 -6.18 -1.45 -1.77
CA VAL A 177 -5.47 -2.68 -2.09
C VAL A 177 -6.40 -3.53 -2.96
N PHE A 178 -5.91 -4.14 -4.03
CA PHE A 178 -6.80 -4.87 -4.93
C PHE A 178 -7.05 -6.29 -4.44
N PHE A 179 -6.07 -7.19 -4.54
CA PHE A 179 -6.25 -8.55 -4.05
C PHE A 179 -4.93 -9.33 -4.02
N THR A 180 -4.80 -10.19 -3.02
CA THR A 180 -3.83 -11.30 -3.04
C THR A 180 -4.42 -12.54 -3.73
N GLU A 181 -3.67 -13.64 -3.77
CA GLU A 181 -4.17 -14.95 -4.23
C GLU A 181 -5.39 -15.43 -3.43
N VAL A 182 -5.50 -15.02 -2.16
CA VAL A 182 -6.38 -15.63 -1.14
C VAL A 182 -7.79 -15.02 -1.03
N ALA A 183 -8.27 -14.37 -2.09
CA ALA A 183 -9.59 -13.72 -2.12
C ALA A 183 -10.59 -14.47 -3.02
N GLU A 184 -10.49 -15.80 -3.08
CA GLU A 184 -11.27 -16.68 -3.97
C GLU A 184 -12.79 -16.46 -3.87
N GLU A 185 -13.31 -16.10 -2.69
CA GLU A 185 -14.75 -15.82 -2.49
C GLU A 185 -15.27 -14.65 -3.32
N TYR A 186 -14.40 -13.71 -3.70
CA TYR A 186 -14.74 -12.56 -4.56
C TYR A 186 -14.58 -12.87 -6.06
N PHE A 187 -14.06 -14.05 -6.41
CA PHE A 187 -13.84 -14.50 -7.79
C PHE A 187 -14.56 -15.85 -8.07
N PRO A 188 -15.90 -15.88 -8.00
CA PRO A 188 -16.67 -17.10 -8.21
C PRO A 188 -16.45 -17.66 -9.62
N GLY A 189 -15.96 -18.90 -9.73
CA GLY A 189 -15.70 -19.57 -11.01
C GLY A 189 -14.34 -20.25 -11.11
N LEU A 190 -13.40 -19.95 -10.19
CA LEU A 190 -12.15 -20.68 -10.02
C LEU A 190 -12.43 -21.99 -9.26
N GLN A 191 -13.16 -22.93 -9.87
CA GLN A 191 -13.26 -24.27 -9.30
C GLN A 191 -11.94 -25.01 -9.57
N ASN A 192 -11.29 -25.42 -8.48
CA ASN A 192 -10.06 -26.19 -8.48
C ASN A 192 -10.35 -27.60 -9.02
N ASN A 193 -10.38 -27.76 -10.35
CA ASN A 193 -10.70 -29.03 -11.04
C ASN A 193 -9.48 -29.97 -11.18
N GLY A 194 -8.54 -29.91 -10.23
CA GLY A 194 -7.33 -30.71 -10.27
C GLY A 194 -6.28 -30.13 -11.22
N ASN A 195 -5.19 -29.65 -10.60
CA ASN A 195 -3.85 -29.41 -11.14
C ASN A 195 -3.60 -28.43 -12.28
N ASP A 196 -4.60 -27.91 -13.00
CA ASP A 196 -4.38 -26.83 -13.98
C ASP A 196 -5.34 -25.66 -13.74
N ILE A 197 -4.86 -24.64 -13.02
CA ILE A 197 -5.53 -23.33 -13.02
C ILE A 197 -5.31 -22.74 -14.41
N ASP A 198 -6.39 -22.55 -15.18
CA ASP A 198 -6.34 -21.75 -16.40
C ASP A 198 -6.09 -20.29 -16.01
N TYR A 199 -4.81 -19.89 -16.07
CA TYR A 199 -4.40 -18.53 -15.74
C TYR A 199 -5.07 -17.48 -16.63
N SER A 200 -5.50 -17.81 -17.86
CA SER A 200 -6.18 -16.85 -18.72
C SER A 200 -7.55 -16.48 -18.16
N LEU A 201 -8.37 -17.49 -17.81
CA LEU A 201 -9.66 -17.29 -17.16
C LEU A 201 -9.53 -16.61 -15.79
N TYR A 202 -8.45 -16.91 -15.06
CA TYR A 202 -8.12 -16.26 -13.78
C TYR A 202 -7.91 -14.74 -13.94
N TYR A 203 -7.15 -14.30 -14.94
CA TYR A 203 -6.91 -12.88 -15.21
C TYR A 203 -8.17 -12.17 -15.69
N ASP A 204 -8.97 -12.81 -16.56
CA ASP A 204 -10.21 -12.26 -17.09
C ASP A 204 -11.23 -12.00 -15.97
N HIS A 205 -11.50 -12.98 -15.09
CA HIS A 205 -12.41 -12.80 -13.96
C HIS A 205 -11.97 -11.68 -13.01
N LYS A 206 -10.66 -11.54 -12.79
CA LYS A 206 -10.12 -10.48 -11.94
C LYS A 206 -10.23 -9.11 -12.60
N LYS A 207 -10.07 -9.03 -13.93
CA LYS A 207 -10.29 -7.80 -14.69
C LYS A 207 -11.77 -7.41 -14.70
N GLU A 208 -12.67 -8.37 -14.89
CA GLU A 208 -14.12 -8.16 -14.81
C GLU A 208 -14.54 -7.64 -13.43
N TRP A 209 -14.04 -8.27 -12.36
CA TRP A 209 -14.27 -7.81 -11.00
C TRP A 209 -13.76 -6.39 -10.78
N PHE A 210 -12.55 -6.07 -11.27
CA PHE A 210 -12.02 -4.71 -11.20
C PHE A 210 -12.93 -3.72 -11.93
N ASN A 211 -13.32 -4.01 -13.17
CA ASN A 211 -14.17 -3.13 -13.98
C ASN A 211 -15.58 -2.96 -13.38
N ALA A 212 -16.11 -3.96 -12.69
CA ALA A 212 -17.40 -3.88 -12.01
C ALA A 212 -17.35 -3.02 -10.73
N ASN A 213 -16.21 -3.02 -10.03
CA ASN A 213 -16.08 -2.42 -8.71
C ASN A 213 -15.30 -1.11 -8.68
N PHE A 214 -14.63 -0.74 -9.77
CA PHE A 214 -13.84 0.48 -9.86
C PHE A 214 -14.17 1.28 -11.10
N THR A 215 -14.10 2.60 -10.98
CA THR A 215 -14.37 3.51 -12.09
C THR A 215 -13.33 4.60 -12.10
N ILE A 216 -12.63 4.76 -13.23
CA ILE A 216 -11.73 5.89 -13.43
C ILE A 216 -12.58 7.12 -13.71
N SER A 217 -12.35 8.20 -12.94
CA SER A 217 -13.04 9.47 -13.07
C SER A 217 -11.99 10.57 -13.15
N GLY A 218 -11.67 10.97 -14.38
CA GLY A 218 -10.53 11.86 -14.64
C GLY A 218 -9.23 11.22 -14.16
N THR A 219 -8.56 11.89 -13.22
CA THR A 219 -7.26 11.46 -12.70
C THR A 219 -7.34 10.68 -11.39
N ARG A 220 -8.52 10.14 -11.09
CA ARG A 220 -8.83 9.41 -9.86
C ARG A 220 -9.48 8.07 -10.15
N LEU A 221 -9.25 7.10 -9.27
CA LEU A 221 -10.02 5.86 -9.24
C LEU A 221 -11.09 5.98 -8.15
N LYS A 222 -12.34 5.69 -8.49
CA LYS A 222 -13.43 5.53 -7.53
C LYS A 222 -13.54 4.06 -7.13
N ASN A 223 -13.53 3.77 -5.83
CA ASN A 223 -13.90 2.47 -5.30
C ASN A 223 -15.44 2.43 -5.14
N ASN A 224 -16.13 1.65 -5.97
CA ASN A 224 -17.59 1.56 -5.91
C ASN A 224 -18.11 0.68 -4.77
N LEU A 225 -17.26 -0.12 -4.12
CA LEU A 225 -17.64 -0.91 -2.95
C LEU A 225 -17.78 -0.02 -1.72
N THR A 226 -16.81 0.87 -1.51
CA THR A 226 -16.76 1.77 -0.35
C THR A 226 -17.28 3.18 -0.64
N LYS A 227 -17.51 3.50 -1.93
CA LYS A 227 -17.91 4.82 -2.45
C LYS A 227 -16.89 5.93 -2.20
N THR A 228 -15.61 5.57 -2.02
CA THR A 228 -14.51 6.52 -1.79
C THR A 228 -13.69 6.78 -3.05
N PHE A 229 -12.85 7.82 -2.97
CA PHE A 229 -11.76 8.06 -3.89
C PHE A 229 -10.43 7.88 -3.14
N PRO A 230 -9.83 6.69 -3.17
CA PRO A 230 -8.55 6.42 -2.52
C PRO A 230 -7.46 7.40 -2.99
N CYS A 231 -6.47 7.64 -2.14
CA CYS A 231 -5.30 8.46 -2.47
C CYS A 231 -4.16 7.64 -3.08
N HIS A 232 -4.08 6.36 -2.70
CA HIS A 232 -3.01 5.44 -3.00
C HIS A 232 -3.58 4.10 -3.44
N LEU A 233 -3.12 3.57 -4.57
CA LEU A 233 -3.55 2.29 -5.10
C LEU A 233 -2.39 1.30 -5.05
N HIS A 234 -2.63 0.11 -4.50
CA HIS A 234 -1.63 -0.94 -4.36
C HIS A 234 -2.08 -2.19 -5.10
N PHE A 235 -1.40 -2.47 -6.22
CA PHE A 235 -1.61 -3.61 -7.10
C PHE A 235 -0.81 -4.84 -6.64
N ASN A 236 -1.03 -5.19 -5.38
CA ASN A 236 -0.31 -6.24 -4.68
C ASN A 236 -0.46 -7.62 -5.33
N GLY A 237 0.56 -8.46 -5.16
CA GLY A 237 0.53 -9.85 -5.62
C GLY A 237 0.28 -9.96 -7.12
N PHE A 238 -0.74 -10.73 -7.51
CA PHE A 238 -1.12 -10.89 -8.91
C PHE A 238 -1.95 -9.73 -9.46
N ALA A 239 -2.21 -8.63 -8.73
CA ALA A 239 -2.97 -7.50 -9.28
C ALA A 239 -2.15 -6.60 -10.22
N LYS A 240 -0.83 -6.81 -10.37
CA LYS A 240 0.04 -5.98 -11.21
C LYS A 240 -0.42 -5.83 -12.67
N PHE A 241 -1.04 -6.86 -13.24
CA PHE A 241 -1.58 -6.80 -14.62
C PHE A 241 -2.74 -5.79 -14.78
N LEU A 242 -3.34 -5.33 -13.68
CA LEU A 242 -4.35 -4.28 -13.71
C LEU A 242 -3.75 -2.89 -13.95
N ILE A 243 -2.42 -2.75 -13.83
CA ILE A 243 -1.69 -1.55 -14.26
C ILE A 243 -1.60 -1.57 -15.79
N ASP A 244 -2.71 -1.20 -16.43
CA ASP A 244 -2.83 -1.11 -17.88
C ASP A 244 -2.80 0.35 -18.36
N ASN A 245 -3.09 0.55 -19.64
CA ASN A 245 -3.10 1.88 -20.24
C ASN A 245 -4.06 2.84 -19.51
N ASP A 246 -5.20 2.39 -19.01
CA ASP A 246 -6.15 3.28 -18.35
C ASP A 246 -5.59 3.81 -17.01
N ILE A 247 -4.90 2.96 -16.25
CA ILE A 247 -4.18 3.39 -15.04
C ILE A 247 -3.03 4.34 -15.37
N HIS A 248 -2.29 4.07 -16.44
CA HIS A 248 -1.24 4.96 -16.91
C HIS A 248 -1.80 6.34 -17.30
N GLU A 249 -2.85 6.40 -18.12
CA GLU A 249 -3.51 7.64 -18.54
C GLU A 249 -4.12 8.40 -17.34
N MET A 250 -4.66 7.70 -16.35
CA MET A 250 -5.15 8.33 -15.11
C MET A 250 -4.03 9.10 -14.39
N VAL A 251 -2.80 8.56 -14.35
CA VAL A 251 -1.65 9.23 -13.77
C VAL A 251 -1.15 10.36 -14.67
N TYR A 252 -1.01 10.11 -15.98
CA TYR A 252 -0.52 11.10 -16.94
C TYR A 252 -1.44 12.32 -17.03
N GLY A 253 -2.76 12.14 -16.90
CA GLY A 253 -3.72 13.24 -16.86
C GLY A 253 -3.51 14.22 -15.70
N ASN A 254 -2.75 13.85 -14.65
CA ASN A 254 -2.36 14.80 -13.59
C ASN A 254 -1.17 15.70 -13.99
N ILE A 255 -0.46 15.42 -15.08
CA ILE A 255 0.67 16.24 -15.54
C ILE A 255 0.21 17.68 -15.84
N GLU A 256 -0.99 17.88 -16.37
CA GLU A 256 -1.51 19.22 -16.66
C GLU A 256 -1.73 20.08 -15.39
N LYS A 257 -1.87 19.45 -14.22
CA LYS A 257 -2.00 20.13 -12.92
C LYS A 257 -0.65 20.45 -12.29
N TYR A 258 0.44 19.89 -12.81
CA TYR A 258 1.78 20.21 -12.36
C TYR A 258 2.12 21.64 -12.76
N LYS A 259 2.31 22.51 -11.77
CA LYS A 259 2.95 23.81 -11.97
C LYS A 259 4.45 23.59 -11.90
N PRO A 260 5.22 23.87 -12.99
CA PRO A 260 6.67 23.87 -12.91
C PRO A 260 7.12 24.75 -11.75
N VAL A 261 8.05 24.24 -10.94
CA VAL A 261 8.83 25.11 -10.07
C VAL A 261 9.63 26.01 -11.01
N ASP A 262 9.47 27.33 -10.88
CA ASP A 262 10.31 28.29 -11.60
C ASP A 262 11.77 28.00 -11.25
N TYR A 263 12.50 27.41 -12.20
CA TYR A 263 13.95 27.33 -12.09
C TYR A 263 14.47 28.75 -12.27
N TYR A 264 14.73 29.44 -11.16
CA TYR A 264 15.61 30.61 -11.18
C TYR A 264 16.99 30.10 -11.61
N THR A 265 17.32 30.28 -12.88
CA THR A 265 18.71 30.30 -13.31
C THR A 265 19.27 31.62 -12.77
N GLU A 266 20.11 31.55 -11.74
CA GLU A 266 20.98 32.68 -11.42
C GLU A 266 21.92 32.86 -12.63
N ASP A 267 21.82 34.04 -13.27
CA ASP A 267 22.71 34.52 -14.34
C ASP A 267 24.14 34.76 -13.84
#